data_AF-A0A7Y7THI0-F1
#
_entry.id   AF-A0A7Y7THI0-F1
#
_cell.length_a   1.000
_cell.length_b   1.000
_cell.length_c   1.000
_cell.angle_alpha   90.00
_cell.angle_beta   90.00
_cell.angle_gamma   90.00
#
_symmetry.space_group_name_H-M   'P 1'
#
loop_
_entity.id
_entity.type
_entity.pdbx_description
1 polymer ?
#
loop_
_entity_poly.entity_id
_entity_poly.type
_entity_poly.pdbx_seq_one_letter_code
_entity_poly.pdbx_strand_id
1 'polypeptide(L)'
;MNTYDAIRRSISGKTVLHAKELHVSTSLLYKWQEPSTDFTDSGAFNPLDRIEKIIKTSLELNTAREDALAPVQFLADRFNCLLIPLPEQSPTLKNMHSQLAVLVKEFSHLMEGTARAMEDGRITAEELRAIDREAAHLHHHLGLFVQIAAGVTVK
;
A
#
# COMPACT_ATOMS: atom_id res chain seq x y z
N MET A 1 7.95 9.23 -2.68
CA MET A 1 7.57 9.41 -4.10
C MET A 1 6.43 10.41 -4.13
N ASN A 2 6.50 11.44 -4.96
CA ASN A 2 5.44 12.44 -5.08
C ASN A 2 4.31 11.94 -6.00
N THR A 3 3.13 12.56 -5.92
CA THR A 3 1.94 12.17 -6.70
C THR A 3 2.16 12.34 -8.21
N TYR A 4 2.73 13.48 -8.64
CA TYR A 4 3.07 13.73 -10.05
C TYR A 4 4.07 12.72 -10.61
N ASP A 5 5.04 12.28 -9.79
CA ASP A 5 6.00 11.24 -10.18
C ASP A 5 5.32 9.88 -10.40
N ALA A 6 4.36 9.54 -9.54
CA ALA A 6 3.58 8.31 -9.67
C ALA A 6 2.75 8.31 -10.96
N ILE A 7 2.05 9.42 -11.24
CA ILE A 7 1.27 9.60 -12.48
C ILE A 7 2.19 9.55 -13.71
N ARG A 8 3.32 10.27 -13.69
CA ARG A 8 4.31 10.27 -14.79
C ARG A 8 4.84 8.87 -15.08
N ARG A 9 5.20 8.10 -14.05
CA ARG A 9 5.66 6.72 -14.19
C ARG A 9 4.58 5.80 -14.77
N SER A 10 3.34 5.96 -14.32
CA SER A 10 2.19 5.18 -14.81
C SER A 10 1.89 5.47 -16.29
N ILE A 11 1.90 6.75 -16.69
CA ILE A 11 1.68 7.18 -18.08
C ILE A 11 2.83 6.76 -19.00
N SER A 12 4.07 6.71 -18.49
CA SER A 12 5.23 6.17 -19.19
C SER A 12 5.43 6.77 -20.60
N GLY A 13 5.29 8.09 -20.71
CA GLY A 13 5.43 8.83 -21.98
C GLY A 13 4.25 8.68 -22.96
N LYS A 14 3.22 7.90 -22.64
CA LYS A 14 2.05 7.65 -23.51
C LYS A 14 0.92 8.65 -23.27
N THR A 15 1.26 9.92 -22.99
CA THR A 15 0.30 10.96 -22.57
C THR A 15 -0.89 11.10 -23.53
N VAL A 16 -0.67 11.07 -24.84
CA VAL A 16 -1.76 11.23 -25.83
C VAL A 16 -2.80 10.10 -25.73
N LEU A 17 -2.35 8.86 -25.55
CA LEU A 17 -3.24 7.69 -25.44
C LEU A 17 -4.05 7.73 -24.15
N HIS A 18 -3.38 8.03 -23.03
CA HIS A 18 -4.05 8.18 -21.74
C HIS A 18 -5.02 9.36 -21.71
N ALA A 19 -4.68 10.50 -22.33
CA ALA A 19 -5.56 11.67 -22.39
C ALA A 19 -6.86 11.36 -23.14
N LYS A 20 -6.76 10.60 -24.24
CA LYS A 20 -7.92 10.13 -25.01
C LYS A 20 -8.82 9.23 -24.16
N GLU A 21 -8.25 8.26 -23.46
CA GLU A 21 -9.02 7.31 -22.63
C GLU A 21 -9.66 8.00 -21.41
N LEU A 22 -8.95 8.94 -20.81
CA LEU A 22 -9.45 9.72 -19.67
C LEU A 22 -10.42 10.85 -20.07
N HIS A 23 -10.65 11.06 -21.37
CA HIS A 23 -11.45 12.15 -21.91
C HIS A 23 -11.02 13.55 -21.41
N VAL A 24 -9.71 13.79 -21.31
CA VAL A 24 -9.12 15.07 -20.92
C VAL A 24 -8.18 15.61 -21.99
N SER A 25 -7.85 16.90 -21.93
CA SER A 25 -6.86 17.47 -22.83
C SER A 25 -5.46 16.92 -22.53
N THR A 26 -4.64 16.74 -23.56
CA THR A 26 -3.24 16.32 -23.40
C THR A 26 -2.45 17.33 -22.55
N SER A 27 -2.72 18.62 -22.70
CA SER A 27 -2.11 19.68 -21.89
C SER A 27 -2.42 19.53 -20.40
N LEU A 28 -3.66 19.21 -20.03
CA LEU A 28 -4.01 18.94 -18.63
C LEU A 28 -3.28 17.70 -18.10
N LEU A 29 -3.19 16.64 -18.90
CA LEU A 29 -2.51 15.42 -18.49
C LEU A 29 -0.97 15.59 -18.39
N TYR A 30 -0.36 16.49 -19.17
CA TYR A 30 1.03 16.91 -18.95
C TYR A 30 1.18 17.66 -17.63
N LYS A 31 0.27 18.59 -17.34
CA LYS A 31 0.27 19.34 -16.08
C LYS A 31 0.19 18.42 -14.85
N TRP A 32 -0.56 17.32 -14.92
CA TRP A 32 -0.63 16.32 -13.83
C TRP A 32 0.69 15.56 -13.58
N GLN A 33 1.64 15.60 -14.51
CA GLN A 33 2.95 14.95 -14.42
C GLN A 33 4.06 15.89 -13.92
N GLU A 34 3.73 17.14 -13.62
CA GLU A 34 4.63 18.20 -13.15
C GLU A 34 4.36 18.52 -11.67
N PRO A 35 5.35 19.07 -10.94
CA PRO A 35 5.13 19.56 -9.57
C PRO A 35 4.05 20.65 -9.53
N SER A 36 3.14 20.56 -8.57
CA SER A 36 2.12 21.60 -8.35
C SER A 36 2.78 22.86 -7.78
N THR A 37 2.85 23.91 -8.59
CA THR A 37 3.45 25.21 -8.19
C THR A 37 2.46 26.16 -7.53
N ASP A 38 1.16 26.02 -7.81
CA ASP A 38 0.10 26.86 -7.24
C ASP A 38 -1.09 26.00 -6.79
N PHE A 39 -1.25 25.87 -5.47
CA PHE A 39 -2.32 25.11 -4.80
C PHE A 39 -3.65 25.90 -4.68
N THR A 40 -3.73 27.08 -5.28
CA THR A 40 -4.86 28.01 -5.15
C THR A 40 -5.92 27.84 -6.23
N ASP A 41 -5.62 27.10 -7.30
CA ASP A 41 -6.53 26.92 -8.42
C ASP A 41 -6.97 25.45 -8.56
N SER A 42 -8.27 25.23 -8.41
CA SER A 42 -8.91 23.90 -8.37
C SER A 42 -8.66 23.04 -9.63
N GLY A 43 -8.17 23.66 -10.72
CA GLY A 43 -7.90 23.01 -12.01
C GLY A 43 -6.53 22.32 -12.14
N ALA A 44 -5.62 22.42 -11.17
CA ALA A 44 -4.24 21.92 -11.31
C ALA A 44 -3.93 20.60 -10.57
N PHE A 45 -4.79 20.15 -9.64
CA PHE A 45 -4.54 18.92 -8.89
C PHE A 45 -4.72 17.67 -9.76
N ASN A 46 -3.73 16.78 -9.71
CA ASN A 46 -3.87 15.48 -10.33
C ASN A 46 -4.84 14.60 -9.50
N PRO A 47 -5.42 13.54 -10.08
CA PRO A 47 -6.37 12.69 -9.38
C PRO A 47 -5.81 12.07 -8.08
N LEU A 48 -4.52 11.76 -8.05
CA LEU A 48 -3.88 11.16 -6.88
C LEU A 48 -3.75 12.15 -5.72
N ASP A 49 -3.51 13.44 -6.00
CA ASP A 49 -3.53 14.50 -4.98
C ASP A 49 -4.89 14.58 -4.27
N ARG A 50 -5.98 14.44 -5.04
CA ARG A 50 -7.35 14.50 -4.50
C ARG A 50 -7.63 13.31 -3.59
N ILE A 51 -7.24 12.11 -4.02
CA ILE A 51 -7.36 10.90 -3.19
C ILE A 51 -6.51 11.03 -1.92
N GLU A 52 -5.27 11.50 -2.02
CA GLU A 52 -4.43 11.74 -0.84
C GLU A 52 -5.07 12.73 0.13
N LYS A 53 -5.65 13.83 -0.38
CA LYS A 53 -6.33 14.83 0.45
C LYS A 53 -7.56 14.26 1.14
N ILE A 54 -8.36 13.45 0.45
CA ILE A 54 -9.51 12.74 1.04
C ILE A 54 -9.05 11.85 2.19
N ILE A 55 -8.06 10.99 1.96
CA ILE A 55 -7.53 10.07 2.99
C ILE A 55 -7.03 10.86 4.21
N LYS A 56 -6.21 11.89 3.99
CA LYS A 56 -5.66 12.73 5.07
C LYS A 56 -6.76 13.36 5.91
N THR A 57 -7.73 14.00 5.26
CA THR A 57 -8.82 14.67 5.97
C THR A 57 -9.76 13.67 6.65
N SER A 58 -10.00 12.48 6.10
CA SER A 58 -10.72 11.42 6.80
C SER A 58 -10.03 10.99 8.09
N LEU A 59 -8.69 10.83 8.07
CA LEU A 59 -7.90 10.51 9.27
C LEU A 59 -7.93 11.65 10.30
N GLU A 60 -7.80 12.90 9.86
CA GLU A 60 -7.91 14.09 10.72
C GLU A 60 -9.29 14.18 11.40
N LEU A 61 -10.34 13.72 10.73
CA LEU A 61 -11.71 13.65 11.24
C LEU A 61 -11.99 12.37 12.07
N ASN A 62 -10.95 11.62 12.44
CA ASN A 62 -11.04 10.39 13.23
C ASN A 62 -11.87 9.27 12.57
N THR A 63 -11.90 9.22 11.23
CA THR A 63 -12.43 8.05 10.52
C THR A 63 -11.53 6.84 10.81
N ALA A 64 -12.12 5.65 11.00
CA ALA A 64 -11.36 4.42 11.20
C ALA A 64 -10.34 4.24 10.06
N ARG A 65 -9.15 3.74 10.39
CA ARG A 65 -8.04 3.66 9.42
C ARG A 65 -8.41 2.79 8.23
N GLU A 66 -9.14 1.69 8.44
CA GLU A 66 -9.65 0.86 7.35
C GLU A 66 -10.52 1.64 6.36
N ASP A 67 -11.44 2.46 6.86
CA ASP A 67 -12.38 3.24 6.06
C ASP A 67 -11.67 4.39 5.34
N ALA A 68 -10.74 5.05 6.03
CA ALA A 68 -9.93 6.11 5.44
C ALA A 68 -9.06 5.59 4.27
N LEU A 69 -8.59 4.34 4.33
CA LEU A 69 -7.78 3.71 3.29
C LEU A 69 -8.59 3.03 2.17
N ALA A 70 -9.92 3.04 2.24
CA ALA A 70 -10.80 2.38 1.27
C ALA A 70 -10.48 2.69 -0.20
N PRO A 71 -10.13 3.93 -0.63
CA PRO A 71 -9.77 4.19 -2.02
C PRO A 71 -8.54 3.41 -2.50
N VAL A 72 -7.55 3.21 -1.62
CA VAL A 72 -6.34 2.44 -1.94
C VAL A 72 -6.65 0.94 -1.97
N GLN A 73 -7.45 0.46 -1.01
CA GLN A 73 -7.89 -0.92 -0.97
C GLN A 73 -8.66 -1.30 -2.25
N PHE A 74 -9.59 -0.44 -2.68
CA PHE A 74 -10.36 -0.65 -3.91
C PHE A 74 -9.46 -0.82 -5.15
N LEU A 75 -8.44 0.02 -5.29
CA LEU A 75 -7.49 -0.10 -6.40
C LEU A 75 -6.62 -1.36 -6.27
N ALA A 76 -6.18 -1.70 -5.06
CA ALA A 76 -5.42 -2.92 -4.82
C ALA A 76 -6.22 -4.15 -5.26
N ASP A 77 -7.48 -4.26 -4.85
CA ASP A 77 -8.37 -5.36 -5.22
C ASP A 77 -8.60 -5.41 -6.75
N ARG A 78 -8.84 -4.25 -7.38
CA ARG A 78 -9.12 -4.16 -8.81
C ARG A 78 -7.96 -4.60 -9.69
N PHE A 79 -6.73 -4.41 -9.21
CA PHE A 79 -5.50 -4.75 -9.92
C PHE A 79 -4.80 -6.00 -9.37
N ASN A 80 -5.50 -6.79 -8.54
CA ASN A 80 -4.99 -8.02 -7.93
C ASN A 80 -3.66 -7.81 -7.17
N CYS A 81 -3.59 -6.71 -6.42
CA CYS A 81 -2.51 -6.34 -5.54
C CYS A 81 -2.93 -6.50 -4.08
N LEU A 82 -1.96 -6.75 -3.21
CA LEU A 82 -2.19 -6.79 -1.76
C LEU A 82 -1.81 -5.45 -1.13
N LEU A 83 -2.73 -4.85 -0.36
CA LEU A 83 -2.43 -3.71 0.49
C LEU A 83 -2.06 -4.20 1.89
N ILE A 84 -0.79 -4.03 2.27
CA ILE A 84 -0.31 -4.30 3.63
C ILE A 84 -0.09 -2.96 4.33
N PRO A 85 -1.01 -2.52 5.22
CA PRO A 85 -0.81 -1.29 5.99
C PRO A 85 0.39 -1.46 6.92
N LEU A 86 1.29 -0.49 6.91
CA LEU A 86 2.42 -0.49 7.83
C LEU A 86 1.94 -0.22 9.27
N PRO A 87 2.53 -0.89 10.28
CA PRO A 87 2.23 -0.64 11.69
C PRO A 87 2.50 0.82 12.10
N GLU A 88 1.75 1.34 13.08
CA GLU A 88 1.90 2.72 13.54
C GLU A 88 3.20 2.97 14.32
N GLN A 89 3.80 1.92 14.88
CA GLN A 89 5.03 2.01 15.66
C GLN A 89 6.25 1.81 14.76
N SER A 90 7.11 2.84 14.67
CA SER A 90 8.41 2.72 14.00
C SER A 90 9.40 1.96 14.89
N PRO A 91 9.89 0.79 14.47
CA PRO A 91 10.88 0.07 15.26
C PRO A 91 12.26 0.75 15.15
N THR A 92 13.09 0.58 16.17
CA THR A 92 14.47 1.07 16.16
C THR A 92 15.40 0.13 15.38
N LEU A 93 16.46 0.68 14.77
CA LEU A 93 17.50 -0.08 14.05
C LEU A 93 18.10 -1.25 14.84
N LYS A 94 18.20 -1.10 16.17
CA LYS A 94 18.67 -2.16 17.08
C LYS A 94 17.84 -3.44 16.99
N ASN A 95 16.61 -3.35 16.49
CA ASN A 95 15.67 -4.47 16.37
C ASN A 95 15.69 -5.11 14.96
N MET A 96 16.52 -4.67 14.01
CA MET A 96 16.45 -5.17 12.63
C MET A 96 16.69 -6.68 12.56
N HIS A 97 17.74 -7.17 13.21
CA HIS A 97 18.08 -8.59 13.22
C HIS A 97 17.02 -9.42 13.95
N SER A 98 16.50 -8.92 15.08
CA SER A 98 15.45 -9.62 15.82
C SER A 98 14.13 -9.66 15.04
N GLN A 99 13.75 -8.58 14.34
CA GLN A 99 12.57 -8.59 13.48
C GLN A 99 12.72 -9.56 12.30
N LEU A 100 13.91 -9.66 11.70
CA LEU A 100 14.16 -10.65 10.66
C LEU A 100 14.05 -12.09 11.21
N ALA A 101 14.57 -12.35 12.40
CA ALA A 101 14.44 -13.66 13.05
C ALA A 101 12.96 -13.99 13.36
N VAL A 102 12.17 -13.01 13.82
CA VAL A 102 10.73 -13.18 14.02
C VAL A 102 10.03 -13.47 12.70
N LEU A 103 10.35 -12.76 11.62
CA LEU A 103 9.79 -13.03 10.28
C LEU A 103 10.01 -14.48 9.82
N VAL A 104 11.21 -15.00 9.98
CA VAL A 104 11.52 -16.40 9.63
C VAL A 104 10.70 -17.37 10.48
N LYS A 105 10.53 -17.07 11.76
CA LYS A 105 9.71 -17.88 12.68
C LYS A 105 8.23 -17.86 12.27
N GLU A 106 7.64 -16.69 12.06
CA GLU A 106 6.24 -16.57 11.64
C GLU A 106 5.98 -17.23 10.28
N PHE A 107 6.93 -17.13 9.35
CA PHE A 107 6.83 -17.85 8.08
C PHE A 107 6.85 -19.38 8.28
N SER A 108 7.67 -19.87 9.20
CA SER A 108 7.74 -21.30 9.53
C SER A 108 6.42 -21.80 10.16
N HIS A 109 5.81 -21.00 11.04
CA HIS A 109 4.50 -21.31 11.60
C HIS A 109 3.39 -21.33 10.54
N LEU A 110 3.38 -20.34 9.64
CA LEU A 110 2.42 -20.30 8.53
C LEU A 110 2.56 -21.53 7.62
N MET A 111 3.80 -21.93 7.32
CA MET A 111 4.08 -23.16 6.57
C MET A 111 3.53 -24.40 7.28
N GLU A 112 3.80 -24.54 8.57
CA GLU A 112 3.34 -25.69 9.36
C GLU A 112 1.82 -25.74 9.46
N GLY A 113 1.16 -24.61 9.73
CA GLY A 113 -0.29 -24.51 9.78
C GLY A 113 -0.95 -24.85 8.44
N THR A 114 -0.36 -24.37 7.34
CA THR A 114 -0.84 -24.68 5.98
C THR A 114 -0.63 -26.16 5.64
N ALA A 115 0.54 -26.73 5.96
CA ALA A 115 0.82 -28.14 5.67
C ALA A 115 -0.15 -29.07 6.41
N ARG A 116 -0.39 -28.81 7.70
CA ARG A 116 -1.36 -29.56 8.52
C ARG A 116 -2.77 -29.47 7.96
N ALA A 117 -3.22 -28.27 7.60
CA ALA A 117 -4.55 -28.05 7.00
C ALA A 117 -4.73 -28.70 5.62
N MET A 118 -3.64 -29.11 4.97
CA MET A 118 -3.67 -29.78 3.67
C MET A 118 -3.53 -31.31 3.79
N GLU A 119 -3.29 -31.87 4.98
CA GLU A 119 -3.01 -33.31 5.16
C GLU A 119 -4.15 -34.21 4.66
N ASP A 120 -5.40 -33.78 4.81
CA ASP A 120 -6.59 -34.51 4.36
C ASP A 120 -7.10 -34.06 2.97
N GLY A 121 -6.36 -33.15 2.33
CA GLY A 121 -6.69 -32.58 1.02
C GLY A 121 -7.86 -31.58 1.02
N ARG A 122 -8.34 -31.12 2.18
CA ARG A 122 -9.46 -30.17 2.30
C ARG A 122 -9.21 -29.14 3.39
N ILE A 123 -9.15 -27.87 3.01
CA ILE A 123 -9.06 -26.78 3.99
C ILE A 123 -10.47 -26.40 4.47
N THR A 124 -10.73 -26.60 5.76
CA THR A 124 -11.97 -26.17 6.41
C THR A 124 -11.98 -24.64 6.63
N ALA A 125 -13.17 -24.07 6.88
CA ALA A 125 -13.28 -22.64 7.20
C ALA A 125 -12.54 -22.25 8.49
N GLU A 126 -12.36 -23.18 9.43
CA GLU A 126 -11.61 -22.93 10.66
C GLU A 126 -10.11 -22.90 10.42
N GLU A 127 -9.60 -23.85 9.62
CA GLU A 127 -8.20 -23.88 9.20
C GLU A 127 -7.84 -22.67 8.34
N LEU A 128 -8.72 -22.28 7.41
CA LEU A 128 -8.53 -21.09 6.61
C LEU A 128 -8.41 -19.83 7.49
N ARG A 129 -9.30 -19.69 8.50
CA ARG A 129 -9.20 -18.60 9.48
C ARG A 129 -7.91 -18.65 10.29
N ALA A 130 -7.38 -19.84 10.60
CA ALA A 130 -6.11 -19.98 11.30
C ALA A 130 -4.94 -19.53 10.40
N ILE A 131 -4.92 -19.98 9.14
CA ILE A 131 -3.94 -19.58 8.12
C ILE A 131 -3.97 -18.06 7.93
N ASP A 132 -5.16 -17.45 7.82
CA ASP A 132 -5.32 -16.01 7.66
C ASP A 132 -4.74 -15.22 8.85
N ARG A 133 -4.91 -15.74 10.08
CA ARG A 133 -4.30 -15.13 11.27
C ARG A 133 -2.78 -15.20 11.22
N GLU A 134 -2.20 -16.36 10.93
CA GLU A 134 -0.74 -16.51 10.81
C GLU A 134 -0.18 -15.61 9.69
N ALA A 135 -0.89 -15.51 8.56
CA ALA A 135 -0.52 -14.61 7.47
C ALA A 135 -0.57 -13.13 7.90
N ALA A 136 -1.57 -12.73 8.69
CA ALA A 136 -1.64 -11.37 9.23
C ALA A 136 -0.47 -11.05 10.18
N HIS A 137 -0.03 -12.02 10.99
CA HIS A 137 1.15 -11.87 11.86
C HIS A 137 2.43 -11.68 11.04
N LEU A 138 2.60 -12.51 10.00
CA LEU A 138 3.72 -12.38 9.06
C LEU A 138 3.73 -11.00 8.39
N HIS A 139 2.58 -10.53 7.89
CA HIS A 139 2.44 -9.21 7.28
C HIS A 139 2.78 -8.07 8.25
N HIS A 140 2.36 -8.17 9.51
CA HIS A 140 2.68 -7.18 10.54
C HIS A 140 4.20 -7.05 10.74
N HIS A 141 4.90 -8.17 10.96
CA HIS A 141 6.35 -8.18 11.15
C HIS A 141 7.11 -7.78 9.88
N LEU A 142 6.57 -8.07 8.70
CA LEU A 142 7.12 -7.59 7.43
C LEU A 142 7.04 -6.08 7.36
N GLY A 143 5.90 -5.50 7.75
CA GLY A 143 5.71 -4.06 7.84
C GLY A 143 6.74 -3.38 8.76
N LEU A 144 6.96 -3.93 9.96
CA LEU A 144 7.98 -3.42 10.89
C LEU A 144 9.38 -3.48 10.26
N PHE A 145 9.75 -4.60 9.64
CA PHE A 145 11.05 -4.76 8.99
C PHE A 145 11.26 -3.75 7.86
N VAL A 146 10.26 -3.57 6.98
CA VAL A 146 10.30 -2.61 5.88
C VAL A 146 10.47 -1.18 6.40
N GLN A 147 9.79 -0.81 7.49
CA GLN A 147 9.96 0.51 8.12
C GLN A 147 11.39 0.73 8.64
N ILE A 148 11.99 -0.26 9.29
CA ILE A 148 13.39 -0.19 9.77
C ILE A 148 14.32 0.02 8.57
N ALA A 149 14.19 -0.82 7.53
CA ALA A 149 15.04 -0.76 6.35
C ALA A 149 14.90 0.57 5.59
N ALA A 150 13.69 1.08 5.43
CA ALA A 150 13.46 2.40 4.85
C ALA A 150 14.13 3.51 5.70
N GLY A 151 14.07 3.41 7.04
CA GLY A 151 14.74 4.33 7.96
C GLY A 151 16.27 4.31 7.89
N VAL A 152 16.90 3.18 7.50
CA VAL A 152 18.35 3.11 7.21
C VAL A 152 18.69 3.92 5.96
N THR A 153 17.81 3.90 4.96
CA THR A 153 18.08 4.40 3.61
C THR A 153 17.95 5.94 3.52
N VAL A 154 17.42 6.60 4.57
CA VAL A 154 17.21 8.05 4.64
C VAL A 154 18.34 8.77 5.43
N LYS A 155 19.53 8.16 5.54
CA LYS A 155 20.73 8.82 6.10
C LYS A 155 21.86 8.93 5.09
#